data_AF-A0A814SJG9-F1
#
_entry.id   AF-A0A814SJG9-F1
#
_cell.length_a   1.000
_cell.length_b   1.000
_cell.length_c   1.000
_cell.angle_alpha   90.00
_cell.angle_beta   90.00
_cell.angle_gamma   90.00
#
_symmetry.space_group_name_H-M   'P 1'
#
loop_
_entity.id
_entity.type
_entity.pdbx_description
1 polymer ?
#
loop_
_entity_poly.entity_id
_entity_poly.type
_entity_poly.pdbx_seq_one_letter_code
_entity_poly.pdbx_strand_id
1 'polypeptide(L)'
;MVEVPIPTTCADDEVLVQISHVSLNSAIAYRLIAYYGVLDPVGALISRPCVPEIDFSGIVCDLRGTKVKDFNTGDRVFGIGPIGFRNVGHGVLREYILAKHDHMTKVPDNISLKDAACFPATGYTAYCFLVEKAKLKKGDRVFINGGSGAVGVMAIQLARTIVGSTGLVVATCSPAKTDIIRNLGADEEHYSSRPFDVILDTVGNDHALYSNSPAYLTPAGLFCTIGMVEIGSTVWSATKRLLQLLSAMIVPVYLGGVPRRHIFEPLNIVHSRFVAMAQLVEEGAFKAVIDSTYKFTDALDAYDRVMSRKVTGKVVIEVNDLE
;
A
#
# COMPACT_ATOMS: atom_id res chain seq x y z
N MET A 1 15.06 -5.20 -20.38
CA MET A 1 13.76 -4.68 -20.86
C MET A 1 13.30 -5.52 -22.03
N VAL A 2 11.99 -5.62 -22.25
CA VAL A 2 11.38 -6.38 -23.36
C VAL A 2 10.35 -5.47 -24.02
N GLU A 3 10.37 -5.37 -25.34
CA GLU A 3 9.37 -4.64 -26.10
C GLU A 3 8.07 -5.46 -26.15
N VAL A 4 6.96 -4.82 -25.79
CA VAL A 4 5.62 -5.40 -25.84
C VAL A 4 4.71 -4.46 -26.63
N PRO A 5 3.80 -4.98 -27.46
CA PRO A 5 2.91 -4.12 -28.23
C PRO A 5 2.02 -3.31 -27.28
N ILE A 6 1.81 -2.05 -27.64
CA ILE A 6 0.79 -1.23 -26.97
C ILE A 6 -0.55 -1.95 -27.16
N PRO A 7 -1.32 -2.21 -26.09
CA PRO A 7 -2.62 -2.86 -26.21
C PRO A 7 -3.49 -2.12 -27.22
N THR A 8 -4.11 -2.80 -28.18
CA THR A 8 -4.95 -2.17 -29.22
C THR A 8 -6.44 -2.31 -28.94
N THR A 9 -6.85 -3.38 -28.26
CA THR A 9 -8.23 -3.62 -27.81
C THR A 9 -8.41 -3.12 -26.37
N CYS A 10 -9.49 -2.40 -26.12
CA CYS A 10 -9.82 -1.83 -24.81
C CYS A 10 -11.21 -2.30 -24.37
N ALA A 11 -11.39 -2.61 -23.08
CA ALA A 11 -12.73 -2.81 -22.55
C ALA A 11 -13.49 -1.46 -22.47
N ASP A 12 -14.82 -1.53 -22.37
CA ASP A 12 -15.66 -0.33 -22.28
C ASP A 12 -15.35 0.56 -21.07
N ASP A 13 -14.80 -0.03 -20.00
CA ASP A 13 -14.51 0.60 -18.70
C ASP A 13 -13.03 0.97 -18.51
N GLU A 14 -12.24 0.89 -19.57
CA GLU A 14 -10.79 1.13 -19.56
C GLU A 14 -10.40 2.36 -20.39
N VAL A 15 -9.27 2.97 -20.04
CA VAL A 15 -8.61 4.00 -20.84
C VAL A 15 -7.14 3.66 -21.02
N LEU A 16 -6.54 4.16 -22.11
CA LEU A 16 -5.11 4.08 -22.28
C LEU A 16 -4.45 5.22 -21.51
N VAL A 17 -3.53 4.86 -20.62
CA VAL A 17 -2.69 5.79 -19.86
C VAL A 17 -1.24 5.60 -20.29
N GLN A 18 -0.58 6.71 -20.62
CA GLN A 18 0.88 6.76 -20.72
C GLN A 18 1.45 7.00 -19.32
N ILE A 19 2.20 6.02 -18.82
CA ILE A 19 2.71 6.02 -17.45
C ILE A 19 3.91 6.95 -17.36
N SER A 20 3.87 7.90 -16.43
CA SER A 20 5.01 8.75 -16.11
C SER A 20 5.88 8.08 -15.04
N HIS A 21 5.29 7.70 -13.91
CA HIS A 21 6.02 7.15 -12.77
C HIS A 21 5.33 5.90 -12.21
N VAL A 22 6.15 4.98 -11.69
CA VAL A 22 5.71 3.77 -10.98
C VAL A 22 6.37 3.74 -9.62
N SER A 23 5.64 3.42 -8.57
CA SER A 23 6.24 3.23 -7.24
C SER A 23 6.32 1.76 -6.86
N LEU A 24 7.50 1.35 -6.36
CA LEU A 24 7.76 -0.03 -6.01
C LEU A 24 7.08 -0.44 -4.71
N ASN A 25 6.60 -1.67 -4.67
CA ASN A 25 5.99 -2.28 -3.50
C ASN A 25 6.81 -3.49 -3.03
N SER A 26 7.34 -3.44 -1.81
CA SER A 26 8.16 -4.52 -1.25
C SER A 26 7.43 -5.87 -1.26
N ALA A 27 6.14 -5.90 -0.95
CA ALA A 27 5.34 -7.13 -0.99
C ALA A 27 5.25 -7.75 -2.40
N ILE A 28 5.26 -6.92 -3.45
CA ILE A 28 5.26 -7.39 -4.83
C ILE A 28 6.65 -7.90 -5.20
N ALA A 29 7.71 -7.17 -4.86
CA ALA A 29 9.09 -7.62 -5.05
C ALA A 29 9.35 -9.00 -4.39
N TYR A 30 8.92 -9.19 -3.13
CA TYR A 30 9.04 -10.48 -2.45
C TYR A 30 8.20 -11.58 -3.11
N ARG A 31 6.98 -11.27 -3.56
CA ARG A 31 6.13 -12.24 -4.27
C ARG A 31 6.74 -12.66 -5.61
N LEU A 32 7.31 -11.73 -6.36
CA LEU A 32 8.00 -12.05 -7.61
C LEU A 32 9.16 -13.01 -7.33
N ILE A 33 10.00 -12.73 -6.34
CA ILE A 33 11.11 -13.63 -5.95
C ILE A 33 10.58 -15.00 -5.50
N ALA A 34 9.51 -15.04 -4.71
CA ALA A 34 8.92 -16.29 -4.22
C ALA A 34 8.32 -17.12 -5.36
N TYR A 35 7.49 -16.52 -6.21
CA TYR A 35 6.82 -17.20 -7.33
C TYR A 35 7.77 -17.59 -8.46
N TYR A 36 8.89 -16.88 -8.65
CA TYR A 36 9.91 -17.21 -9.66
C TYR A 36 11.10 -18.00 -9.12
N GLY A 37 11.08 -18.38 -7.84
CA GLY A 37 12.00 -19.37 -7.30
C GLY A 37 11.88 -20.69 -8.07
N VAL A 38 13.00 -21.34 -8.35
CA VAL A 38 13.19 -22.49 -9.27
C VAL A 38 12.31 -23.73 -8.96
N LEU A 39 11.51 -23.71 -7.88
CA LEU A 39 10.71 -24.84 -7.41
C LEU A 39 9.24 -24.49 -7.08
N ASP A 40 8.72 -23.32 -7.45
CA ASP A 40 7.32 -22.97 -7.18
C ASP A 40 6.38 -23.37 -8.35
N PRO A 41 5.46 -24.36 -8.18
CA PRO A 41 4.47 -24.71 -9.19
C PRO A 41 3.52 -23.57 -9.56
N VAL A 42 3.38 -22.54 -8.71
CA VAL A 42 2.60 -21.33 -9.03
C VAL A 42 3.32 -20.48 -10.08
N GLY A 43 4.66 -20.46 -10.09
CA GLY A 43 5.47 -19.73 -11.07
C GLY A 43 5.26 -20.20 -12.51
N ALA A 44 5.00 -21.50 -12.70
CA ALA A 44 4.71 -22.08 -14.01
C ALA A 44 3.37 -21.62 -14.61
N LEU A 45 2.46 -21.12 -13.78
CA LEU A 45 1.15 -20.59 -14.19
C LEU A 45 1.22 -19.11 -14.58
N ILE A 46 2.35 -18.43 -14.36
CA ILE A 46 2.48 -17.01 -14.65
C ILE A 46 2.93 -16.81 -16.11
N SER A 47 2.14 -16.06 -16.86
CA SER A 47 2.46 -15.69 -18.24
C SER A 47 3.77 -14.88 -18.33
N ARG A 48 4.54 -15.12 -19.38
CA ARG A 48 5.77 -14.37 -19.71
C ARG A 48 5.54 -13.58 -21.01
N PRO A 49 6.03 -12.33 -21.13
CA PRO A 49 6.76 -11.56 -20.12
C PRO A 49 5.87 -11.13 -18.95
N CYS A 50 6.46 -11.03 -17.76
CA CYS A 50 5.77 -10.60 -16.54
C CYS A 50 6.12 -9.15 -16.25
N VAL A 51 5.10 -8.30 -16.25
CA VAL A 51 5.23 -6.89 -15.87
C VAL A 51 4.90 -6.77 -14.37
N PRO A 52 5.83 -6.24 -13.55
CA PRO A 52 5.63 -6.12 -12.10
C PRO A 52 4.92 -4.82 -11.71
N GLU A 53 4.71 -4.65 -10.39
CA GLU A 53 4.11 -3.50 -9.71
C GLU A 53 2.64 -3.20 -10.02
N ILE A 54 2.05 -2.37 -9.15
CA ILE A 54 0.65 -1.98 -9.23
C ILE A 54 0.41 -0.47 -9.14
N ASP A 55 1.31 0.31 -8.54
CA ASP A 55 1.07 1.74 -8.33
C ASP A 55 1.65 2.57 -9.48
N PHE A 56 0.83 3.41 -10.09
CA PHE A 56 1.27 4.29 -11.18
C PHE A 56 0.69 5.69 -11.08
N SER A 57 1.35 6.62 -11.77
CA SER A 57 0.79 7.89 -12.23
C SER A 57 1.12 8.12 -13.70
N GLY A 58 0.31 8.92 -14.39
CA GLY A 58 0.50 9.16 -15.81
C GLY A 58 -0.54 10.10 -16.40
N ILE A 59 -0.62 10.11 -17.72
CA ILE A 59 -1.55 10.94 -18.49
C ILE A 59 -2.47 10.05 -19.30
N VAL A 60 -3.77 10.33 -19.26
CA VAL A 60 -4.76 9.68 -20.13
C VAL A 60 -4.48 10.10 -21.57
N CYS A 61 -4.07 9.17 -22.43
CA CYS A 61 -3.75 9.48 -23.82
C CYS A 61 -4.90 9.13 -24.78
N ASP A 62 -5.75 8.15 -24.43
CA ASP A 62 -6.84 7.72 -25.30
C ASP A 62 -8.03 7.15 -24.50
N LEU A 63 -9.23 7.69 -24.73
CA LEU A 63 -10.50 7.28 -24.13
C LEU A 63 -11.16 6.19 -24.98
N ARG A 64 -10.56 5.01 -24.98
CA ARG A 64 -11.03 3.90 -25.82
C ARG A 64 -12.29 3.23 -25.28
N GLY A 65 -12.49 3.26 -23.97
CA GLY A 65 -13.67 2.69 -23.32
C GLY A 65 -14.90 3.59 -23.43
N THR A 66 -15.97 3.07 -24.04
CA THR A 66 -17.21 3.83 -24.29
C THR A 66 -18.00 4.21 -23.04
N LYS A 67 -17.74 3.57 -21.89
CA LYS A 67 -18.41 3.81 -20.61
C LYS A 67 -17.66 4.79 -19.71
N VAL A 68 -16.46 5.22 -20.09
CA VAL A 68 -15.66 6.16 -19.30
C VAL A 68 -16.13 7.59 -19.57
N LYS A 69 -16.60 8.29 -18.54
CA LYS A 69 -17.15 9.64 -18.66
C LYS A 69 -16.43 10.70 -17.83
N ASP A 70 -15.72 10.28 -16.78
CA ASP A 70 -15.14 11.19 -15.79
C ASP A 70 -13.73 11.67 -16.15
N PHE A 71 -13.17 11.19 -17.27
CA PHE A 71 -11.82 11.48 -17.73
C PHE A 71 -11.81 12.07 -19.14
N ASN A 72 -10.83 12.93 -19.40
CA ASN A 72 -10.49 13.49 -20.71
C ASN A 72 -9.07 13.09 -21.10
N THR A 73 -8.79 13.03 -22.41
CA THR A 73 -7.39 12.98 -22.89
C THR A 73 -6.62 14.19 -22.36
N GLY A 74 -5.42 13.96 -21.84
CA GLY A 74 -4.58 14.97 -21.18
C GLY A 74 -4.75 15.01 -19.65
N ASP A 75 -5.76 14.34 -19.08
CA ASP A 75 -5.92 14.29 -17.63
C ASP A 75 -4.73 13.56 -16.97
N ARG A 76 -4.15 14.20 -15.94
CA ARG A 76 -3.16 13.60 -15.06
C ARG A 76 -3.87 12.68 -14.07
N VAL A 77 -3.43 11.43 -13.97
CA VAL A 77 -4.10 10.40 -13.15
C VAL A 77 -3.10 9.61 -12.30
N PHE A 78 -3.58 9.10 -11.17
CA PHE A 78 -2.89 8.07 -10.39
C PHE A 78 -3.85 6.92 -10.07
N GLY A 79 -3.33 5.71 -9.92
CA GLY A 79 -4.17 4.55 -9.71
C GLY A 79 -3.42 3.28 -9.37
N ILE A 80 -4.21 2.22 -9.17
CA ILE A 80 -3.74 0.86 -8.95
C ILE A 80 -4.06 0.06 -10.21
N GLY A 81 -3.03 -0.54 -10.81
CA GLY A 81 -3.18 -1.43 -11.95
C GLY A 81 -3.94 -2.73 -11.63
N PRO A 82 -3.99 -3.67 -12.57
CA PRO A 82 -4.63 -4.97 -12.38
C PRO A 82 -4.09 -5.72 -11.15
N ILE A 83 -4.99 -6.13 -10.25
CA ILE A 83 -4.66 -6.91 -9.04
C ILE A 83 -5.36 -8.27 -9.04
N GLY A 84 -4.87 -9.19 -8.22
CA GLY A 84 -5.46 -10.52 -8.02
C GLY A 84 -4.76 -11.64 -8.81
N PHE A 85 -5.09 -12.89 -8.48
CA PHE A 85 -4.38 -14.07 -8.98
C PHE A 85 -4.39 -14.20 -10.51
N ARG A 86 -5.48 -13.76 -11.17
CA ARG A 86 -5.59 -13.79 -12.64
C ARG A 86 -4.75 -12.72 -13.35
N ASN A 87 -4.28 -11.71 -12.62
CA ASN A 87 -3.54 -10.57 -13.15
C ASN A 87 -2.05 -10.62 -12.79
N VAL A 88 -1.57 -11.75 -12.25
CA VAL A 88 -0.15 -11.94 -11.94
C VAL A 88 0.65 -11.83 -13.24
N GLY A 89 1.58 -10.88 -13.28
CA GLY A 89 2.40 -10.59 -14.46
C GLY A 89 1.83 -9.55 -15.43
N HIS A 90 0.71 -8.91 -15.10
CA HIS A 90 0.09 -7.84 -15.90
C HIS A 90 0.14 -6.47 -15.18
N GLY A 91 1.27 -6.16 -14.56
CA GLY A 91 1.48 -4.96 -13.75
C GLY A 91 1.68 -3.67 -14.54
N VAL A 92 2.26 -2.68 -13.85
CA VAL A 92 2.32 -1.29 -14.29
C VAL A 92 3.73 -0.78 -14.61
N LEU A 93 4.79 -1.56 -14.34
CA LEU A 93 6.16 -1.17 -14.71
C LEU A 93 6.41 -1.29 -16.23
N ARG A 94 5.78 -0.40 -17.00
CA ARG A 94 5.76 -0.30 -18.46
C ARG A 94 5.34 1.09 -18.90
N GLU A 95 5.57 1.44 -20.16
CA GLU A 95 5.29 2.79 -20.68
C GLU A 95 3.79 3.09 -20.85
N TYR A 96 2.97 2.08 -21.13
CA TYR A 96 1.52 2.23 -21.36
C TYR A 96 0.71 1.14 -20.67
N ILE A 97 -0.47 1.52 -20.16
CA ILE A 97 -1.42 0.60 -19.55
C ILE A 97 -2.86 0.89 -19.99
N LEU A 98 -3.66 -0.17 -20.12
CA LEU A 98 -5.11 -0.05 -20.07
C LEU A 98 -5.52 -0.06 -18.59
N ALA A 99 -5.93 1.10 -18.09
CA ALA A 99 -6.35 1.27 -16.71
C ALA A 99 -7.88 1.29 -16.62
N LYS A 100 -8.44 0.51 -15.70
CA LYS A 100 -9.87 0.59 -15.37
C LYS A 100 -10.17 1.94 -14.74
N HIS A 101 -11.21 2.62 -15.22
CA HIS A 101 -11.58 3.93 -14.70
C HIS A 101 -11.86 3.93 -13.18
N ASP A 102 -12.48 2.85 -12.68
CA ASP A 102 -12.77 2.67 -11.25
C ASP A 102 -11.52 2.47 -10.36
N HIS A 103 -10.36 2.23 -10.96
CA HIS A 103 -9.11 1.93 -10.27
C HIS A 103 -8.14 3.12 -10.21
N MET A 104 -8.60 4.30 -10.63
CA MET A 104 -7.79 5.50 -10.69
C MET A 104 -8.64 6.75 -10.41
N THR A 105 -7.96 7.87 -10.20
CA THR A 105 -8.56 9.19 -10.08
C THR A 105 -7.60 10.25 -10.64
N LYS A 106 -8.08 11.48 -10.79
CA LYS A 106 -7.26 12.61 -11.24
C LYS A 106 -6.25 13.00 -10.16
N VAL A 107 -5.08 13.43 -10.62
CA VAL A 107 -4.04 14.03 -9.78
C VAL A 107 -4.44 15.47 -9.51
N PRO A 108 -4.54 15.91 -8.24
CA PRO A 108 -4.75 17.32 -7.93
C PRO A 108 -3.66 18.22 -8.53
N ASP A 109 -4.01 19.43 -8.95
CA ASP A 109 -3.09 20.33 -9.66
C ASP A 109 -1.85 20.71 -8.85
N ASN A 110 -1.95 20.69 -7.50
CA ASN A 110 -0.85 21.00 -6.58
C ASN A 110 0.13 19.83 -6.35
N ILE A 111 0.00 18.72 -7.08
CA ILE A 111 0.76 17.49 -6.87
C ILE A 111 1.47 17.08 -8.15
N SER A 112 2.75 16.67 -8.04
CA SER A 112 3.52 16.13 -9.15
C SER A 112 3.11 14.67 -9.48
N LEU A 113 3.29 14.23 -10.73
CA LEU A 113 3.09 12.83 -11.12
C LEU A 113 4.02 11.91 -10.33
N LYS A 114 5.25 12.35 -10.06
CA LYS A 114 6.21 11.62 -9.21
C LYS A 114 5.65 11.33 -7.82
N ASP A 115 5.12 12.35 -7.14
CA ASP A 115 4.52 12.20 -5.81
C ASP A 115 3.22 11.41 -5.89
N ALA A 116 2.42 11.65 -6.92
CA ALA A 116 1.14 10.98 -7.13
C ALA A 116 1.28 9.46 -7.24
N ALA A 117 2.36 8.95 -7.84
CA ALA A 117 2.62 7.51 -7.93
C ALA A 117 2.84 6.84 -6.56
N CYS A 118 3.11 7.61 -5.50
CA CYS A 118 3.39 7.08 -4.16
C CYS A 118 2.13 6.81 -3.33
N PHE A 119 0.99 7.38 -3.70
CA PHE A 119 -0.26 7.30 -2.94
C PHE A 119 -1.12 6.05 -3.18
N PRO A 120 -1.25 5.46 -4.40
CA PRO A 120 -2.36 4.57 -4.73
C PRO A 120 -2.54 3.42 -3.74
N ALA A 121 -1.68 2.40 -3.67
CA ALA A 121 -1.89 1.30 -2.73
C ALA A 121 -1.70 1.69 -1.26
N THR A 122 -0.75 2.57 -0.94
CA THR A 122 -0.37 2.89 0.45
C THR A 122 -1.40 3.77 1.15
N GLY A 123 -1.81 4.87 0.50
CA GLY A 123 -2.85 5.76 0.97
C GLY A 123 -4.21 5.06 1.00
N TYR A 124 -4.51 4.23 -0.01
CA TYR A 124 -5.73 3.43 -0.03
C TYR A 124 -5.81 2.46 1.15
N THR A 125 -4.69 1.82 1.47
CA THR A 125 -4.59 0.91 2.61
C THR A 125 -4.73 1.66 3.93
N ALA A 126 -4.02 2.78 4.10
CA ALA A 126 -4.13 3.62 5.30
C ALA A 126 -5.57 4.11 5.51
N TYR A 127 -6.23 4.59 4.45
CA TYR A 127 -7.62 5.04 4.48
C TYR A 127 -8.58 3.92 4.88
N CYS A 128 -8.50 2.75 4.21
CA CYS A 128 -9.34 1.60 4.52
C CYS A 128 -9.28 1.25 6.00
N PHE A 129 -8.07 1.10 6.57
CA PHE A 129 -7.94 0.68 7.95
C PHE A 129 -8.29 1.76 8.96
N LEU A 130 -7.78 2.99 8.79
CA LEU A 130 -7.97 4.04 9.80
C LEU A 130 -9.35 4.70 9.73
N VAL A 131 -9.88 4.92 8.54
CA VAL A 131 -11.16 5.63 8.35
C VAL A 131 -12.34 4.65 8.32
N GLU A 132 -12.28 3.60 7.51
CA GLU A 132 -13.47 2.74 7.32
C GLU A 132 -13.60 1.64 8.38
N LYS A 133 -12.50 0.93 8.66
CA LYS A 133 -12.53 -0.23 9.57
C LYS A 133 -12.43 0.20 11.03
N ALA A 134 -11.43 1.00 11.36
CA ALA A 134 -11.21 1.50 12.71
C ALA A 134 -12.15 2.65 13.08
N LYS A 135 -12.58 3.45 12.09
CA LYS A 135 -13.39 4.65 12.31
C LYS A 135 -12.75 5.56 13.35
N LEU A 136 -11.45 5.79 13.18
CA LEU A 136 -10.61 6.59 14.07
C LEU A 136 -11.23 7.98 14.26
N LYS A 137 -11.16 8.51 15.48
CA LYS A 137 -11.79 9.77 15.87
C LYS A 137 -10.79 10.73 16.51
N LYS A 138 -11.20 12.00 16.60
CA LYS A 138 -10.48 13.01 17.36
C LYS A 138 -10.23 12.55 18.79
N GLY A 139 -8.98 12.62 19.23
CA GLY A 139 -8.56 12.20 20.58
C GLY A 139 -8.19 10.72 20.73
N ASP A 140 -8.45 9.88 19.72
CA ASP A 140 -8.07 8.48 19.78
C ASP A 140 -6.54 8.30 19.85
N ARG A 141 -6.15 7.13 20.36
CA ARG A 141 -4.75 6.71 20.50
C ARG A 141 -4.48 5.58 19.53
N VAL A 142 -3.57 5.78 18.59
CA VAL A 142 -3.20 4.79 17.58
C VAL A 142 -1.73 4.41 17.67
N PHE A 143 -1.48 3.11 17.52
CA PHE A 143 -0.15 2.55 17.40
C PHE A 143 0.05 1.98 15.99
N ILE A 144 1.12 2.40 15.32
CA ILE A 144 1.47 2.00 13.96
C ILE A 144 2.79 1.24 13.99
N ASN A 145 2.72 -0.09 13.87
CA ASN A 145 3.92 -0.90 13.77
C ASN A 145 4.47 -0.83 12.34
N GLY A 146 5.75 -0.45 12.17
CA GLY A 146 6.38 -0.25 10.86
C GLY A 146 6.19 1.16 10.27
N GLY A 147 6.17 2.18 11.12
CA GLY A 147 5.87 3.57 10.77
C GLY A 147 6.71 4.18 9.65
N SER A 148 7.97 3.76 9.49
CA SER A 148 8.82 4.28 8.41
C SER A 148 8.61 3.61 7.05
N GLY A 149 7.80 2.55 6.98
CA GLY A 149 7.49 1.85 5.74
C GLY A 149 6.48 2.61 4.86
N ALA A 150 6.28 2.15 3.62
CA ALA A 150 5.45 2.82 2.63
C ALA A 150 4.00 3.08 3.10
N VAL A 151 3.37 2.13 3.80
CA VAL A 151 2.04 2.35 4.39
C VAL A 151 2.12 3.11 5.71
N GLY A 152 3.15 2.83 6.53
CA GLY A 152 3.36 3.47 7.82
C GLY A 152 3.42 5.00 7.72
N VAL A 153 4.17 5.53 6.75
CA VAL A 153 4.30 6.98 6.55
C VAL A 153 2.99 7.64 6.14
N MET A 154 2.12 6.95 5.39
CA MET A 154 0.78 7.45 5.05
C MET A 154 -0.16 7.35 6.25
N ALA A 155 -0.09 6.24 6.99
CA ALA A 155 -0.90 6.00 8.17
C ALA A 155 -0.62 7.01 9.29
N ILE A 156 0.65 7.39 9.52
CA ILE A 156 1.02 8.40 10.54
C ILE A 156 0.37 9.75 10.21
N GLN A 157 0.51 10.21 8.97
CA GLN A 157 -0.01 11.51 8.53
C GLN A 157 -1.55 11.55 8.62
N LEU A 158 -2.22 10.51 8.13
CA LEU A 158 -3.67 10.39 8.19
C LEU A 158 -4.17 10.28 9.64
N ALA A 159 -3.52 9.44 10.44
CA ALA A 159 -3.83 9.31 11.85
C ALA A 159 -3.74 10.66 12.56
N ARG A 160 -2.64 11.39 12.39
CA ARG A 160 -2.46 12.71 13.00
C ARG A 160 -3.56 13.69 12.57
N THR A 161 -3.90 13.70 11.29
CA THR A 161 -4.97 14.55 10.75
C THR A 161 -6.32 14.26 11.43
N ILE A 162 -6.65 12.99 11.65
CA ILE A 162 -7.92 12.55 12.25
C ILE A 162 -7.95 12.79 13.76
N VAL A 163 -6.91 12.34 14.49
CA VAL A 163 -6.93 12.36 15.96
C VAL A 163 -6.67 13.76 16.52
N GLY A 164 -6.06 14.64 15.71
CA GLY A 164 -5.70 16.01 16.08
C GLY A 164 -4.62 16.08 17.15
N SER A 165 -4.40 17.27 17.71
CA SER A 165 -3.42 17.50 18.77
C SER A 165 -3.78 16.86 20.12
N THR A 166 -5.04 16.46 20.30
CA THR A 166 -5.54 15.83 21.53
C THR A 166 -5.36 14.32 21.54
N GLY A 167 -5.14 13.70 20.37
CA GLY A 167 -4.89 12.26 20.25
C GLY A 167 -3.41 11.91 20.23
N LEU A 168 -3.12 10.62 20.25
CA LEU A 168 -1.76 10.09 20.29
C LEU A 168 -1.50 9.20 19.06
N VAL A 169 -0.40 9.43 18.37
CA VAL A 169 0.09 8.63 17.24
C VAL A 169 1.47 8.10 17.58
N VAL A 170 1.55 6.84 18.02
CA VAL A 170 2.84 6.18 18.28
C VAL A 170 3.18 5.29 17.10
N ALA A 171 4.44 5.30 16.66
CA ALA A 171 4.86 4.43 15.58
C ALA A 171 6.27 3.86 15.80
N THR A 172 6.48 2.60 15.41
CA THR A 172 7.81 1.96 15.51
C THR A 172 8.64 2.23 14.27
N CYS A 173 9.93 2.46 14.44
CA CYS A 173 10.90 2.48 13.36
C CYS A 173 12.31 2.19 13.89
N SER A 174 13.29 2.05 12.99
CA SER A 174 14.71 2.02 13.41
C SER A 174 15.14 3.40 13.93
N PRO A 175 16.07 3.49 14.90
CA PRO A 175 16.51 4.78 15.49
C PRO A 175 16.91 5.85 14.46
N ALA A 176 17.54 5.45 13.35
CA ALA A 176 17.95 6.36 12.27
C ALA A 176 16.77 7.04 11.53
N LYS A 177 15.52 6.61 11.78
CA LYS A 177 14.31 7.09 11.09
C LYS A 177 13.32 7.80 12.03
N THR A 178 13.67 7.93 13.30
CA THR A 178 12.81 8.55 14.32
C THR A 178 12.45 9.98 13.96
N ASP A 179 13.43 10.77 13.50
CA ASP A 179 13.18 12.17 13.12
C ASP A 179 12.23 12.29 11.93
N ILE A 180 12.34 11.37 10.96
CA ILE A 180 11.46 11.34 9.79
C ILE A 180 10.01 11.09 10.22
N ILE A 181 9.76 10.05 11.02
CA ILE A 181 8.38 9.74 11.44
C ILE A 181 7.81 10.79 12.40
N ARG A 182 8.66 11.45 13.20
CA ARG A 182 8.26 12.58 14.06
C ARG A 182 7.77 13.76 13.21
N ASN A 183 8.51 14.10 12.15
CA ASN A 183 8.11 15.17 11.21
C ASN A 183 6.80 14.87 10.47
N LEU A 184 6.42 13.59 10.36
CA LEU A 184 5.14 13.17 9.78
C LEU A 184 3.97 13.22 10.78
N GLY A 185 4.24 13.46 12.08
CA GLY A 185 3.22 13.61 13.11
C GLY A 185 3.15 12.49 14.16
N ALA A 186 4.13 11.58 14.18
CA ALA A 186 4.27 10.63 15.28
C ALA A 186 4.75 11.34 16.55
N ASP A 187 4.17 10.98 17.70
CA ASP A 187 4.59 11.45 19.02
C ASP A 187 5.85 10.70 19.48
N GLU A 188 6.65 11.37 20.32
CA GLU A 188 7.82 10.73 20.94
C GLU A 188 7.41 9.53 21.79
N GLU A 189 8.26 8.49 21.78
CA GLU A 189 7.99 7.16 22.36
C GLU A 189 7.61 7.23 23.85
N HIS A 190 6.33 7.45 24.09
CA HIS A 190 5.66 7.17 25.33
C HIS A 190 4.66 6.06 25.02
N TYR A 191 5.09 4.81 25.23
CA TYR A 191 4.17 3.73 25.58
C TYR A 191 3.52 4.14 26.90
N SER A 192 2.56 5.07 26.82
CA SER A 192 1.91 5.63 27.99
C SER A 192 1.17 4.49 28.69
N SER A 193 0.94 4.64 29.99
CA SER A 193 0.16 3.70 30.78
C SER A 193 -1.30 3.50 30.29
N ARG A 194 -1.77 4.33 29.36
CA ARG A 194 -3.10 4.19 28.73
C ARG A 194 -3.04 3.36 27.44
N PRO A 195 -3.96 2.39 27.27
CA PRO A 195 -4.05 1.57 26.07
C PRO A 195 -4.40 2.39 24.82
N PHE A 196 -4.14 1.81 23.66
CA PHE A 196 -4.50 2.32 22.34
C PHE A 196 -5.93 1.90 21.97
N ASP A 197 -6.58 2.71 21.15
CA ASP A 197 -7.88 2.41 20.54
C ASP A 197 -7.70 1.59 19.25
N VAL A 198 -6.59 1.82 18.55
CA VAL A 198 -6.29 1.17 17.26
C VAL A 198 -4.83 0.77 17.21
N ILE A 199 -4.57 -0.45 16.72
CA ILE A 199 -3.24 -0.89 16.32
C ILE A 199 -3.28 -1.21 14.84
N LEU A 200 -2.42 -0.56 14.05
CA LEU A 200 -2.19 -0.89 12.66
C LEU A 200 -0.81 -1.54 12.52
N ASP A 201 -0.79 -2.84 12.26
CA ASP A 201 0.42 -3.60 12.00
C ASP A 201 0.71 -3.66 10.51
N THR A 202 1.69 -2.87 10.06
CA THR A 202 2.16 -2.86 8.66
C THR A 202 3.34 -3.81 8.43
N VAL A 203 3.82 -4.49 9.48
CA VAL A 203 4.94 -5.44 9.39
C VAL A 203 4.42 -6.86 9.25
N GLY A 204 3.42 -7.24 10.07
CA GLY A 204 2.72 -8.53 9.96
C GLY A 204 3.57 -9.76 10.29
N ASN A 205 4.77 -9.58 10.85
CA ASN A 205 5.73 -10.67 11.08
C ASN A 205 5.69 -11.24 12.50
N ASP A 206 4.98 -10.63 13.45
CA ASP A 206 4.95 -11.11 14.83
C ASP A 206 3.52 -11.27 15.35
N HIS A 207 3.12 -12.53 15.54
CA HIS A 207 1.83 -12.84 16.15
C HIS A 207 1.79 -12.42 17.64
N ALA A 208 2.94 -12.28 18.29
CA ALA A 208 3.01 -11.83 19.68
C ALA A 208 2.43 -10.41 19.85
N LEU A 209 2.60 -9.53 18.85
CA LEU A 209 1.99 -8.21 18.86
C LEU A 209 0.45 -8.28 18.85
N TYR A 210 -0.14 -9.30 18.23
CA TYR A 210 -1.58 -9.52 18.34
C TYR A 210 -1.95 -10.23 19.65
N SER A 211 -1.28 -11.33 20.02
CA SER A 211 -1.67 -12.11 21.19
C SER A 211 -1.52 -11.38 22.51
N ASN A 212 -0.55 -10.46 22.60
CA ASN A 212 -0.35 -9.61 23.79
C ASN A 212 -1.18 -8.32 23.74
N SER A 213 -1.96 -8.09 22.68
CA SER A 213 -2.79 -6.89 22.54
C SER A 213 -3.74 -6.60 23.70
N PRO A 214 -4.22 -7.56 24.50
CA PRO A 214 -5.00 -7.22 25.68
C PRO A 214 -4.30 -6.31 26.69
N ALA A 215 -2.96 -6.28 26.71
CA ALA A 215 -2.17 -5.45 27.62
C ALA A 215 -2.07 -3.97 27.19
N TYR A 216 -2.28 -3.67 25.91
CA TYR A 216 -2.07 -2.32 25.36
C TYR A 216 -3.16 -1.85 24.40
N LEU A 217 -4.19 -2.67 24.12
CA LEU A 217 -5.36 -2.29 23.33
C LEU A 217 -6.59 -2.24 24.25
N THR A 218 -7.42 -1.21 24.09
CA THR A 218 -8.68 -1.09 24.84
C THR A 218 -9.57 -2.31 24.60
N PRO A 219 -10.49 -2.67 25.52
CA PRO A 219 -11.40 -3.79 25.30
C PRO A 219 -12.23 -3.69 24.01
N ALA A 220 -12.59 -2.47 23.61
CA ALA A 220 -13.31 -2.19 22.35
C ALA A 220 -12.38 -1.92 21.16
N GLY A 221 -11.07 -1.85 21.41
CA GLY A 221 -10.08 -1.47 20.41
C GLY A 221 -9.92 -2.49 19.30
N LEU A 222 -9.33 -2.03 18.21
CA LEU A 222 -9.19 -2.79 16.98
C LEU A 222 -7.73 -3.04 16.64
N PHE A 223 -7.40 -4.30 16.37
CA PHE A 223 -6.13 -4.70 15.76
C PHE A 223 -6.33 -4.88 14.25
N CYS A 224 -5.53 -4.20 13.45
CA CYS A 224 -5.53 -4.27 11.99
C CYS A 224 -4.18 -4.78 11.50
N THR A 225 -4.16 -5.74 10.57
CA THR A 225 -2.92 -6.21 9.94
C THR A 225 -2.97 -6.04 8.44
N ILE A 226 -1.93 -5.42 7.87
CA ILE A 226 -1.75 -5.30 6.43
C ILE A 226 -0.93 -6.48 5.93
N GLY A 227 -1.57 -7.41 5.23
CA GLY A 227 -0.87 -8.36 4.36
C GLY A 227 0.17 -9.27 5.04
N MET A 228 0.78 -10.13 4.24
CA MET A 228 1.93 -10.93 4.65
C MET A 228 3.15 -10.31 3.95
N VAL A 229 3.86 -9.39 4.60
CA VAL A 229 5.07 -8.79 4.01
C VAL A 229 6.15 -9.86 3.81
N GLU A 230 6.20 -10.85 4.70
CA GLU A 230 7.01 -12.06 4.54
C GLU A 230 6.10 -13.29 4.45
N ILE A 231 5.66 -13.63 3.25
CA ILE A 231 5.55 -15.04 2.92
C ILE A 231 7.00 -15.51 2.92
N GLY A 232 7.47 -16.12 4.02
CA GLY A 232 8.84 -16.61 4.07
C GLY A 232 9.14 -17.50 2.86
N SER A 233 10.41 -17.70 2.53
CA SER A 233 10.85 -18.42 1.32
C SER A 233 10.41 -19.89 1.24
N THR A 234 9.63 -20.37 2.21
CA THR A 234 9.13 -21.74 2.29
C THR A 234 7.61 -21.76 2.41
N VAL A 235 6.98 -22.72 1.75
CA VAL A 235 5.54 -23.01 1.85
C VAL A 235 5.10 -23.16 3.30
N TRP A 236 5.93 -23.79 4.16
CA TRP A 236 5.62 -23.95 5.58
C TRP A 236 5.44 -22.63 6.32
N SER A 237 6.32 -21.65 6.09
CA SER A 237 6.20 -20.33 6.70
C SER A 237 4.94 -19.59 6.24
N ALA A 238 4.57 -19.74 4.96
CA ALA A 238 3.32 -19.22 4.41
C ALA A 238 2.09 -19.83 5.09
N THR A 239 2.05 -21.17 5.18
CA THR A 239 0.94 -21.92 5.79
C THR A 239 0.79 -21.59 7.27
N LYS A 240 1.90 -21.58 8.03
CA LYS A 240 1.88 -21.24 9.46
C LYS A 240 1.27 -19.85 9.69
N ARG A 241 1.64 -18.88 8.87
CA ARG A 241 1.15 -17.50 8.98
C ARG A 241 -0.33 -17.38 8.60
N LEU A 242 -0.77 -18.08 7.55
CA LEU A 242 -2.19 -18.16 7.21
C LEU A 242 -3.00 -18.75 8.38
N LEU A 243 -2.51 -19.85 8.98
CA LEU A 243 -3.17 -20.46 10.14
C LEU A 243 -3.20 -19.52 11.35
N GLN A 244 -2.15 -18.75 11.60
CA GLN A 244 -2.14 -17.73 12.65
C GLN A 244 -3.21 -16.65 12.42
N LEU A 245 -3.31 -16.09 11.22
CA LEU A 245 -4.34 -15.11 10.88
C LEU A 245 -5.75 -15.69 11.02
N LEU A 246 -5.98 -16.91 10.51
CA LEU A 246 -7.27 -17.59 10.66
C LEU A 246 -7.60 -17.85 12.13
N SER A 247 -6.61 -18.26 12.92
CA SER A 247 -6.79 -18.51 14.35
C SER A 247 -7.20 -17.24 15.10
N ALA A 248 -6.60 -16.09 14.74
CA ALA A 248 -6.90 -14.80 15.34
C ALA A 248 -8.33 -14.31 15.03
N MET A 249 -8.92 -14.77 13.93
CA MET A 249 -10.29 -14.43 13.52
C MET A 249 -11.35 -15.41 14.02
N ILE A 250 -11.02 -16.69 14.19
CA ILE A 250 -12.02 -17.77 14.34
C ILE A 250 -11.97 -18.42 15.73
N VAL A 251 -10.82 -18.45 16.42
CA VAL A 251 -10.69 -19.16 17.70
C VAL A 251 -11.39 -18.37 18.81
N PRO A 252 -12.42 -18.92 19.48
CA PRO A 252 -13.09 -18.25 20.59
C PRO A 252 -12.18 -18.09 21.82
N VAL A 253 -12.43 -17.07 22.64
CA VAL A 253 -11.64 -16.75 23.84
C VAL A 253 -11.53 -17.93 24.80
N TYR A 254 -12.61 -18.70 24.99
CA TYR A 254 -12.62 -19.86 25.89
C TYR A 254 -11.77 -21.04 25.38
N LEU A 255 -11.35 -21.05 24.12
CA LEU A 255 -10.41 -22.01 23.54
C LEU A 255 -8.98 -21.45 23.42
N GLY A 256 -8.67 -20.36 24.14
CA GLY A 256 -7.36 -19.70 24.09
C GLY A 256 -7.24 -18.63 23.01
N GLY A 257 -8.36 -18.21 22.40
CA GLY A 257 -8.41 -17.06 21.50
C GLY A 257 -8.09 -15.74 22.23
N VAL A 258 -7.58 -14.77 21.49
CA VAL A 258 -7.24 -13.44 22.02
C VAL A 258 -8.53 -12.62 22.16
N PRO A 259 -8.83 -12.02 23.32
CA PRO A 259 -10.08 -11.27 23.54
C PRO A 259 -10.02 -9.87 22.92
N ARG A 260 -9.63 -9.75 21.65
CA ARG A 260 -9.55 -8.50 20.89
C ARG A 260 -10.05 -8.71 19.47
N ARG A 261 -10.59 -7.65 18.87
CA ARG A 261 -11.03 -7.68 17.49
C ARG A 261 -9.82 -7.62 16.57
N HIS A 262 -9.72 -8.56 15.65
CA HIS A 262 -8.71 -8.56 14.59
C HIS A 262 -9.37 -8.40 13.23
N ILE A 263 -8.88 -7.45 12.43
CA ILE A 263 -9.29 -7.29 11.04
C ILE A 263 -8.08 -7.44 10.14
N PHE A 264 -8.25 -8.30 9.14
CA PHE A 264 -7.42 -8.40 7.97
C PHE A 264 -8.29 -8.08 6.75
N GLU A 265 -7.91 -7.08 5.97
CA GLU A 265 -8.61 -6.71 4.75
C GLU A 265 -7.68 -6.90 3.55
N PRO A 266 -8.03 -7.76 2.57
CA PRO A 266 -7.30 -7.81 1.31
C PRO A 266 -7.52 -6.50 0.54
N LEU A 267 -6.57 -6.14 -0.34
CA LEU A 267 -6.74 -5.00 -1.24
C LEU A 267 -7.91 -5.29 -2.20
N ASN A 268 -9.08 -4.74 -1.90
CA ASN A 268 -10.25 -4.73 -2.77
C ASN A 268 -10.45 -3.32 -3.29
N ILE A 269 -10.55 -3.15 -4.61
CA ILE A 269 -10.63 -1.83 -5.26
C ILE A 269 -12.10 -1.38 -5.35
N VAL A 270 -12.34 -0.18 -4.84
CA VAL A 270 -13.64 0.51 -4.83
C VAL A 270 -13.36 1.96 -5.20
N HIS A 271 -14.00 2.45 -6.27
CA HIS A 271 -13.71 3.78 -6.83
C HIS A 271 -13.88 4.93 -5.83
N SER A 272 -14.88 4.86 -4.94
CA SER A 272 -15.14 5.91 -3.95
C SER A 272 -13.96 6.19 -3.00
N ARG A 273 -13.10 5.20 -2.74
CA ARG A 273 -11.88 5.41 -1.95
C ARG A 273 -10.83 6.22 -2.70
N PHE A 274 -10.73 6.06 -4.03
CA PHE A 274 -9.84 6.91 -4.84
C PHE A 274 -10.30 8.36 -4.83
N VAL A 275 -11.61 8.61 -4.93
CA VAL A 275 -12.16 9.96 -4.83
C VAL A 275 -11.81 10.60 -3.47
N ALA A 276 -12.01 9.86 -2.37
CA ALA A 276 -11.62 10.33 -1.03
C ALA A 276 -10.11 10.56 -0.90
N MET A 277 -9.29 9.72 -1.52
CA MET A 277 -7.83 9.90 -1.53
C MET A 277 -7.40 11.16 -2.27
N ALA A 278 -8.00 11.47 -3.43
CA ALA A 278 -7.69 12.70 -4.16
C ALA A 278 -7.92 13.93 -3.28
N GLN A 279 -9.03 13.97 -2.54
CA GLN A 279 -9.32 15.05 -1.58
C GLN A 279 -8.28 15.12 -0.46
N LEU A 280 -7.94 13.99 0.15
CA LEU A 280 -6.93 13.95 1.23
C LEU A 280 -5.53 14.39 0.75
N VAL A 281 -5.18 14.05 -0.49
CA VAL A 281 -3.92 14.48 -1.11
C VAL A 281 -3.96 15.99 -1.38
N GLU A 282 -5.05 16.51 -1.96
CA GLU A 282 -5.23 17.94 -2.25
C GLU A 282 -5.17 18.80 -0.98
N GLU A 283 -5.81 18.36 0.10
CA GLU A 283 -5.81 18.98 1.43
C GLU A 283 -4.46 18.86 2.17
N GLY A 284 -3.52 18.08 1.63
CA GLY A 284 -2.19 17.88 2.22
C GLY A 284 -2.15 16.91 3.41
N ALA A 285 -3.22 16.12 3.62
CA ALA A 285 -3.26 15.05 4.62
C ALA A 285 -2.39 13.85 4.23
N PHE A 286 -2.09 13.69 2.93
CA PHE A 286 -1.08 12.78 2.44
C PHE A 286 0.04 13.53 1.72
N LYS A 287 1.28 13.35 2.19
CA LYS A 287 2.49 13.76 1.47
C LYS A 287 3.31 12.54 1.09
N ALA A 288 3.85 12.57 -0.12
CA ALA A 288 4.74 11.53 -0.60
C ALA A 288 6.05 11.55 0.21
N VAL A 289 6.49 10.37 0.63
CA VAL A 289 7.80 10.18 1.26
C VAL A 289 8.59 9.28 0.31
N ILE A 290 9.47 9.89 -0.47
CA ILE A 290 10.26 9.23 -1.50
C ILE A 290 11.66 8.99 -0.94
N ASP A 291 12.09 7.74 -0.94
CA ASP A 291 13.44 7.34 -0.55
C ASP A 291 14.45 7.65 -1.66
N SER A 292 14.07 7.30 -2.90
CA SER A 292 14.94 7.39 -4.07
C SER A 292 14.11 7.30 -5.36
N THR A 293 14.66 7.88 -6.43
CA THR A 293 14.08 7.86 -7.77
C THR A 293 15.11 7.28 -8.74
N TYR A 294 14.65 6.38 -9.61
CA TYR A 294 15.48 5.70 -10.61
C TYR A 294 14.87 5.89 -11.99
N LYS A 295 15.69 5.81 -13.03
CA LYS A 295 15.21 5.73 -14.42
C LYS A 295 14.67 4.34 -14.72
N PHE A 296 13.83 4.23 -15.74
CA PHE A 296 13.30 2.95 -16.20
C PHE A 296 14.38 1.92 -16.53
N THR A 297 15.51 2.37 -17.08
CA THR A 297 16.68 1.53 -17.39
C THR A 297 17.32 0.91 -16.15
N ASP A 298 17.17 1.56 -15.00
CA ASP A 298 17.85 1.24 -13.75
C ASP A 298 16.89 0.52 -12.77
N ALA A 299 15.80 -0.06 -13.29
CA ALA A 299 14.76 -0.70 -12.49
C ALA A 299 15.31 -1.81 -11.56
N LEU A 300 16.36 -2.53 -11.97
CA LEU A 300 16.97 -3.57 -11.13
C LEU A 300 17.65 -2.97 -9.89
N ASP A 301 18.35 -1.84 -10.04
CA ASP A 301 18.99 -1.14 -8.91
C ASP A 301 17.91 -0.60 -7.94
N ALA A 302 16.76 -0.18 -8.47
CA ALA A 302 15.61 0.22 -7.66
C ALA A 302 15.06 -0.96 -6.84
N TYR A 303 15.00 -2.17 -7.42
CA TYR A 303 14.63 -3.38 -6.69
C TYR A 303 15.65 -3.76 -5.63
N ASP A 304 16.95 -3.68 -5.92
CA ASP A 304 18.01 -3.91 -4.92
C ASP A 304 17.89 -2.94 -3.75
N ARG A 305 17.55 -1.68 -4.03
CA ARG A 305 17.26 -0.69 -2.99
C ARG A 305 16.08 -1.09 -2.12
N VAL A 306 14.95 -1.51 -2.70
CA VAL A 306 13.79 -2.02 -1.96
C VAL A 306 14.15 -3.24 -1.12
N MET A 307 14.91 -4.17 -1.69
CA MET A 307 15.30 -5.43 -1.04
C MET A 307 16.29 -5.22 0.11
N SER A 308 17.01 -4.10 0.16
CA SER A 308 17.89 -3.74 1.28
C SER A 308 17.19 -3.58 2.63
N ARG A 309 15.85 -3.44 2.64
CA ARG A 309 15.01 -3.16 3.83
C ARG A 309 15.36 -1.87 4.59
N LYS A 310 16.18 -1.01 3.98
CA LYS A 310 16.57 0.29 4.55
C LYS A 310 15.72 1.44 4.03
N VAL A 311 14.83 1.19 3.07
CA VAL A 311 13.93 2.18 2.45
C VAL A 311 13.01 2.86 3.48
N THR A 312 12.81 4.16 3.32
CA THR A 312 11.78 4.93 4.04
C THR A 312 10.74 5.43 3.07
N GLY A 313 9.47 5.07 3.27
CA GLY A 313 8.43 5.40 2.29
C GLY A 313 8.53 4.57 1.00
N LYS A 314 8.59 5.24 -0.16
CA LYS A 314 8.51 4.63 -1.50
C LYS A 314 9.80 4.83 -2.31
N VAL A 315 10.14 3.83 -3.13
CA VAL A 315 11.11 3.97 -4.24
C VAL A 315 10.31 4.17 -5.52
N VAL A 316 10.69 5.15 -6.33
CA VAL A 316 9.97 5.53 -7.56
C VAL A 316 10.83 5.27 -8.78
N ILE A 317 10.21 4.79 -9.85
CA ILE A 317 10.81 4.66 -11.18
C ILE A 317 10.13 5.67 -12.10
N GLU A 318 10.92 6.53 -12.72
CA GLU A 318 10.53 7.39 -13.83
C GLU A 318 10.54 6.55 -15.11
N VAL A 319 9.36 6.35 -15.69
CA VAL A 319 9.14 5.55 -16.90
C VAL A 319 9.17 6.44 -18.14
N ASN A 320 8.38 7.51 -18.12
CA ASN A 320 8.35 8.54 -19.14
C ASN A 320 8.43 9.92 -18.50
N ASP A 321 9.22 10.80 -19.11
CA ASP A 321 9.27 12.21 -18.76
C ASP A 321 8.05 12.92 -19.38
N LEU A 322 7.04 13.19 -18.54
CA LEU A 322 5.73 13.75 -18.94
C LEU A 322 5.35 15.00 -18.15
N GLU A 323 6.27 15.54 -17.35
CA GLU A 323 6.07 16.78 -16.56
C GLU A 323 6.82 17.99 -17.14
#